data_AF-A0AAE4K6Z4-F1
#
_entry.id   AF-A0AAE4K6Z4-F1
#
_cell.length_a   1.000
_cell.length_b   1.000
_cell.length_c   1.000
_cell.angle_alpha   90.00
_cell.angle_beta   90.00
_cell.angle_gamma   90.00
#
_symmetry.space_group_name_H-M   'P 1'
#
loop_
_entity.id
_entity.type
_entity.pdbx_description
1 polymer ?
#
loop_
_entity_poly.entity_id
_entity_poly.type
_entity_poly.pdbx_seq_one_letter_code
_entity_poly.pdbx_strand_id
1 'polypeptide(L)'
;MSLDAGSNTVRNANSGSARGIVAQGPLSVTAGALVNRGNVSSNGDISLKTTGLDNDAGVIGANGKLTVEGSAVSNRGGSLQARQGVDLQVGSGSVDNSAGLMRSDGTVNVQAGAVRNDSTQGQNQGIEGATVSVSAADISNRQGAMRGDAITLTAGTRIDNNAGLISATNSASLMDANPASRALVIDNSNGTVIAGQQTSVLAYSFTGSGRFLSQKDLRIDLVASILHTGQIGASGDIDLRTAGTFSNAGAVGAGGTLMLTAATIDNQASGSLVGNTLKLKATDVHTFINRGLIDGVNTVIESSTVNNLGTGRIYGDNIAIGADVLNNQAETVNGVTSAPVIAARNRLDIG
;
A
#
# COMPACT_ATOMS: atom_id res chain seq x y z
N MET A 1 8.63 34.92 -16.07
CA MET A 1 7.57 35.11 -17.09
C MET A 1 6.23 34.92 -16.42
N SER A 2 5.23 35.75 -16.74
CA SER A 2 3.84 35.56 -16.30
C SER A 2 2.94 35.51 -17.52
N LEU A 3 1.99 34.58 -17.55
CA LEU A 3 0.93 34.47 -18.54
C LEU A 3 -0.40 34.48 -17.80
N ASP A 4 -1.18 35.54 -17.98
CA ASP A 4 -2.49 35.69 -17.35
C ASP A 4 -3.57 35.74 -18.42
N ALA A 5 -4.39 34.70 -18.47
CA ALA A 5 -5.54 34.57 -19.34
C ALA A 5 -6.87 34.75 -18.57
N GLY A 6 -6.82 35.07 -17.27
CA GLY A 6 -8.01 35.18 -16.42
C GLY A 6 -8.82 33.87 -16.41
N SER A 7 -10.09 33.94 -16.77
CA SER A 7 -10.99 32.78 -16.88
C SER A 7 -10.93 32.07 -18.25
N ASN A 8 -10.07 32.53 -19.18
CA ASN A 8 -10.01 31.97 -20.53
C ASN A 8 -9.19 30.68 -20.59
N THR A 9 -9.35 29.94 -21.68
CA THR A 9 -8.53 28.75 -21.98
C THR A 9 -7.25 29.12 -22.70
N VAL A 10 -6.12 28.65 -22.19
CA VAL A 10 -4.83 28.63 -22.89
C VAL A 10 -4.69 27.29 -23.60
N ARG A 11 -4.45 27.30 -24.91
CA ARG A 11 -4.18 26.10 -25.71
C ARG A 11 -2.75 26.12 -26.22
N ASN A 12 -1.95 25.13 -25.83
CA ASN A 12 -0.60 24.90 -26.33
C ASN A 12 -0.55 23.56 -27.05
N ALA A 13 -0.34 23.54 -28.36
CA ALA A 13 -0.34 22.32 -29.16
C ALA A 13 0.67 22.43 -30.32
N ASN A 14 1.03 21.30 -30.92
CA ASN A 14 1.89 21.21 -32.12
C ASN A 14 3.26 21.90 -31.97
N SER A 15 3.79 21.97 -30.74
CA SER A 15 5.04 22.69 -30.45
C SER A 15 6.28 21.80 -30.45
N GLY A 16 6.12 20.48 -30.63
CA GLY A 16 7.22 19.52 -30.53
C GLY A 16 7.89 19.56 -29.15
N SER A 17 9.16 19.17 -29.08
CA SER A 17 9.92 19.11 -27.82
C SER A 17 10.65 20.41 -27.44
N ALA A 18 10.78 21.37 -28.37
CA ALA A 18 11.66 22.52 -28.21
C ALA A 18 10.94 23.89 -28.27
N ARG A 19 9.65 23.93 -28.64
CA ARG A 19 8.86 25.17 -28.71
C ARG A 19 7.67 25.07 -27.76
N GLY A 20 6.80 26.07 -27.77
CA GLY A 20 5.61 26.14 -26.91
C GLY A 20 5.75 27.26 -25.90
N ILE A 21 5.29 27.03 -24.67
CA ILE A 21 5.39 28.01 -23.59
C ILE A 21 6.70 27.74 -22.84
N VAL A 22 7.72 28.55 -23.11
CA VAL A 22 9.09 28.33 -22.59
C VAL A 22 9.57 29.57 -21.83
N ALA A 23 10.06 29.38 -20.61
CA ALA A 23 10.62 30.44 -19.77
C ALA A 23 12.07 30.16 -19.35
N GLN A 24 12.93 31.19 -19.43
CA GLN A 24 14.34 31.12 -18.99
C GLN A 24 14.53 31.27 -17.46
N GLY A 25 13.47 31.62 -16.75
CA GLY A 25 13.38 31.65 -15.29
C GLY A 25 11.97 31.23 -14.88
N PRO A 26 11.48 31.57 -13.69
CA PRO A 26 10.16 31.13 -13.22
C PRO A 26 9.02 31.46 -14.20
N LEU A 27 8.08 30.54 -14.36
CA LEU A 27 6.86 30.68 -15.16
C LEU A 27 5.64 30.65 -14.23
N SER A 28 4.81 31.68 -14.28
CA SER A 28 3.49 31.68 -13.66
C SER A 28 2.41 31.70 -14.75
N VAL A 29 1.41 30.83 -14.64
CA VAL A 29 0.26 30.77 -15.55
C VAL A 29 -1.03 30.87 -14.73
N THR A 30 -1.84 31.88 -14.99
CA THR A 30 -3.22 32.00 -14.49
C THR A 30 -4.17 31.84 -15.66
N ALA A 31 -5.08 30.87 -15.61
CA ALA A 31 -6.06 30.63 -16.68
C ALA A 31 -7.31 29.93 -16.15
N GLY A 32 -8.44 30.00 -16.86
CA GLY A 32 -9.59 29.14 -16.55
C GLY A 32 -9.26 27.68 -16.84
N ALA A 33 -8.58 27.42 -17.96
CA ALA A 33 -8.04 26.11 -18.28
C ALA A 33 -6.72 26.20 -19.04
N LEU A 34 -5.82 25.24 -18.81
CA LEU A 34 -4.64 25.03 -19.64
C LEU A 34 -4.76 23.68 -20.34
N VAL A 35 -4.89 23.70 -21.68
CA VAL A 35 -4.86 22.51 -22.52
C VAL A 35 -3.51 22.43 -23.20
N ASN A 36 -2.68 21.50 -22.76
CA ASN A 36 -1.36 21.24 -23.28
C ASN A 36 -1.32 19.90 -24.04
N ARG A 37 -0.95 19.98 -25.31
CA ARG A 37 -0.62 18.87 -26.23
C ARG A 37 0.80 19.01 -26.78
N GLY A 38 1.60 19.87 -26.16
CA GLY A 38 2.95 20.20 -26.59
C GLY A 38 3.87 20.35 -25.38
N ASN A 39 4.84 21.25 -25.45
CA ASN A 39 5.77 21.50 -24.36
C ASN A 39 5.47 22.81 -23.61
N VAL A 40 5.45 22.72 -22.28
CA VAL A 40 5.51 23.85 -21.35
C VAL A 40 6.74 23.63 -20.47
N SER A 41 7.73 24.52 -20.52
CA SER A 41 8.98 24.30 -19.80
C SER A 41 9.58 25.57 -19.19
N SER A 42 10.24 25.41 -18.06
CA SER A 42 10.88 26.50 -17.31
C SER A 42 12.25 26.11 -16.77
N ASN A 43 13.23 27.00 -16.90
CA ASN A 43 14.52 26.86 -16.23
C ASN A 43 14.46 27.18 -14.72
N GLY A 44 13.34 27.71 -14.23
CA GLY A 44 13.05 27.87 -12.81
C GLY A 44 11.79 27.08 -12.42
N ASP A 45 11.03 27.64 -11.49
CA ASP A 45 9.75 27.06 -11.08
C ASP A 45 8.68 27.23 -12.17
N ILE A 46 7.64 26.38 -12.10
CA ILE A 46 6.38 26.55 -12.81
C ILE A 46 5.27 26.59 -11.76
N SER A 47 4.48 27.67 -11.76
CA SER A 47 3.23 27.75 -11.00
C SER A 47 2.05 27.85 -11.97
N LEU A 48 1.14 26.87 -11.91
CA LEU A 48 -0.07 26.80 -12.72
C LEU A 48 -1.27 26.99 -11.80
N LYS A 49 -1.95 28.13 -11.91
CA LYS A 49 -3.21 28.39 -11.25
C LYS A 49 -4.33 28.30 -12.27
N THR A 50 -4.97 27.14 -12.35
CA THR A 50 -5.98 26.85 -13.37
C THR A 50 -7.17 26.09 -12.80
N THR A 51 -8.40 26.37 -13.21
CA THR A 51 -9.53 25.52 -12.79
C THR A 51 -9.35 24.09 -13.30
N GLY A 52 -8.90 23.92 -14.54
CA GLY A 52 -8.54 22.63 -15.11
C GLY A 52 -7.21 22.65 -15.85
N LEU A 53 -6.37 21.65 -15.56
CA LEU A 53 -5.17 21.35 -16.33
C LEU A 53 -5.40 20.07 -17.13
N ASP A 54 -5.28 20.16 -18.45
CA ASP A 54 -5.28 19.01 -19.36
C ASP A 54 -3.93 18.93 -20.05
N ASN A 55 -3.05 18.08 -19.53
CA ASN A 55 -1.73 17.78 -20.06
C ASN A 55 -1.70 16.42 -20.78
N ASP A 56 -2.83 15.92 -21.29
CA ASP A 56 -2.87 14.64 -21.98
C ASP A 56 -1.92 14.64 -23.19
N ALA A 57 -1.06 13.62 -23.28
CA ALA A 57 0.02 13.52 -24.27
C ALA A 57 0.98 14.73 -24.36
N GLY A 58 0.89 15.67 -23.42
CA GLY A 58 1.74 16.86 -23.32
C GLY A 58 2.89 16.67 -22.34
N VAL A 59 3.80 17.64 -22.34
CA VAL A 59 4.93 17.71 -21.40
C VAL A 59 4.91 19.03 -20.66
N ILE A 60 5.00 18.96 -19.33
CA ILE A 60 5.27 20.10 -18.44
C ILE A 60 6.53 19.78 -17.64
N GLY A 61 7.58 20.57 -17.82
CA GLY A 61 8.90 20.33 -17.23
C GLY A 61 9.50 21.56 -16.53
N ALA A 62 9.79 21.45 -15.23
CA ALA A 62 10.45 22.50 -14.46
C ALA A 62 11.86 22.08 -14.00
N ASN A 63 12.86 22.94 -14.18
CA ASN A 63 14.17 22.75 -13.51
C ASN A 63 14.12 23.14 -12.02
N GLY A 64 13.08 23.83 -11.57
CA GLY A 64 12.75 24.06 -10.17
C GLY A 64 11.61 23.15 -9.67
N LYS A 65 10.65 23.73 -8.97
CA LYS A 65 9.40 23.10 -8.53
C LYS A 65 8.29 23.31 -9.56
N LEU A 66 7.42 22.31 -9.74
CA LEU A 66 6.13 22.43 -10.43
C LEU A 66 5.02 22.46 -9.37
N THR A 67 4.26 23.55 -9.31
CA THR A 67 3.07 23.70 -8.47
C THR A 67 1.85 23.84 -9.36
N VAL A 68 0.79 23.09 -9.08
CA VAL A 68 -0.51 23.21 -9.75
C VAL A 68 -1.59 23.38 -8.72
N GLU A 69 -2.30 24.51 -8.78
CA GLU A 69 -3.49 24.81 -8.01
C GLU A 69 -4.70 24.78 -8.93
N GLY A 70 -5.69 23.92 -8.63
CA GLY A 70 -6.85 23.78 -9.49
C GLY A 70 -7.96 22.90 -8.94
N SER A 71 -8.82 22.40 -9.84
CA SER A 71 -9.93 21.50 -9.49
C SER A 71 -9.94 20.22 -10.32
N ALA A 72 -9.14 20.13 -11.38
CA ALA A 72 -8.90 18.89 -12.10
C ALA A 72 -7.54 18.92 -12.80
N VAL A 73 -6.83 17.78 -12.79
CA VAL A 73 -5.61 17.55 -13.56
C VAL A 73 -5.75 16.26 -14.35
N SER A 74 -5.71 16.36 -15.68
CA SER A 74 -5.56 15.23 -16.59
C SER A 74 -4.13 15.22 -17.11
N ASN A 75 -3.44 14.09 -16.96
CA ASN A 75 -2.08 13.85 -17.43
C ASN A 75 -2.00 12.49 -18.13
N ARG A 76 -3.04 12.10 -18.87
CA ARG A 76 -3.13 10.78 -19.48
C ARG A 76 -2.15 10.65 -20.64
N GLY A 77 -1.26 9.68 -20.57
CA GLY A 77 -0.16 9.55 -21.53
C GLY A 77 0.77 10.78 -21.59
N GLY A 78 0.61 11.73 -20.66
CA GLY A 78 1.38 12.96 -20.58
C GLY A 78 2.51 12.85 -19.55
N SER A 79 3.23 13.95 -19.38
CA SER A 79 4.36 14.04 -18.46
C SER A 79 4.34 15.34 -17.65
N LEU A 80 4.32 15.20 -16.33
CA LEU A 80 4.58 16.27 -15.35
C LEU A 80 5.90 15.97 -14.67
N GLN A 81 6.92 16.81 -14.86
CA GLN A 81 8.25 16.58 -14.32
C GLN A 81 8.82 17.85 -13.68
N ALA A 82 9.50 17.68 -12.55
CA ALA A 82 10.20 18.77 -11.89
C ALA A 82 11.44 18.28 -11.14
N ARG A 83 12.54 19.04 -11.14
CA ARG A 83 13.75 18.63 -10.42
C ARG A 83 13.60 18.71 -8.90
N GLN A 84 12.96 19.76 -8.38
CA GLN A 84 12.91 19.99 -6.92
C GLN A 84 11.62 19.49 -6.26
N GLY A 85 10.54 19.37 -7.02
CA GLY A 85 9.28 18.81 -6.52
C GLY A 85 8.11 19.02 -7.47
N VAL A 86 7.14 18.11 -7.44
CA VAL A 86 5.82 18.28 -8.06
C VAL A 86 4.80 18.40 -6.92
N ASP A 87 3.98 19.44 -6.93
CA ASP A 87 2.97 19.71 -5.91
C ASP A 87 1.63 20.03 -6.56
N LEU A 88 0.68 19.10 -6.48
CA LEU A 88 -0.67 19.27 -7.02
C LEU A 88 -1.67 19.47 -5.88
N GLN A 89 -2.33 20.61 -5.87
CA GLN A 89 -3.35 21.01 -4.90
C GLN A 89 -4.68 21.15 -5.63
N VAL A 90 -5.47 20.09 -5.63
CA VAL A 90 -6.69 19.93 -6.46
C VAL A 90 -7.97 19.89 -5.60
N GLY A 91 -7.84 20.07 -4.28
CA GLY A 91 -8.98 20.11 -3.35
C GLY A 91 -9.81 18.84 -3.40
N SER A 92 -11.13 18.96 -3.59
CA SER A 92 -12.05 17.83 -3.77
C SER A 92 -12.08 17.28 -5.20
N GLY A 93 -11.26 17.82 -6.10
CA GLY A 93 -11.20 17.46 -7.50
C GLY A 93 -10.45 16.15 -7.79
N SER A 94 -10.08 15.92 -9.05
CA SER A 94 -9.41 14.68 -9.45
C SER A 94 -8.08 14.89 -10.16
N VAL A 95 -7.18 13.93 -9.99
CA VAL A 95 -5.92 13.80 -10.73
C VAL A 95 -5.93 12.47 -11.49
N ASP A 96 -5.82 12.52 -12.81
CA ASP A 96 -5.73 11.34 -13.67
C ASP A 96 -4.36 11.28 -14.36
N ASN A 97 -3.49 10.40 -13.85
CA ASN A 97 -2.17 10.08 -14.38
C ASN A 97 -2.17 8.76 -15.19
N SER A 98 -3.32 8.29 -15.69
CA SER A 98 -3.41 6.99 -16.37
C SER A 98 -2.47 6.92 -17.58
N ALA A 99 -1.66 5.88 -17.69
CA ALA A 99 -0.60 5.73 -18.70
C ALA A 99 0.39 6.92 -18.80
N GLY A 100 0.38 7.84 -17.83
CA GLY A 100 1.21 9.04 -17.79
C GLY A 100 2.37 8.93 -16.80
N LEU A 101 3.14 10.01 -16.71
CA LEU A 101 4.25 10.19 -15.78
C LEU A 101 4.06 11.43 -14.91
N MET A 102 4.23 11.26 -13.61
CA MET A 102 4.47 12.34 -12.66
C MET A 102 5.77 12.05 -11.92
N ARG A 103 6.82 12.83 -12.16
CA ARG A 103 8.16 12.54 -11.63
C ARG A 103 8.84 13.75 -11.00
N SER A 104 9.57 13.53 -9.90
CA SER A 104 10.54 14.48 -9.40
C SER A 104 11.83 13.82 -8.90
N ASP A 105 12.96 14.54 -8.93
CA ASP A 105 14.16 14.13 -8.17
C ASP A 105 13.96 14.40 -6.65
N GLY A 106 12.99 15.26 -6.30
CA GLY A 106 12.57 15.56 -4.93
C GLY A 106 11.23 14.90 -4.57
N THR A 107 10.30 15.68 -4.03
CA THR A 107 8.99 15.18 -3.58
C THR A 107 7.93 15.30 -4.67
N VAL A 108 7.14 14.25 -4.87
CA VAL A 108 5.84 14.32 -5.54
C VAL A 108 4.74 14.34 -4.49
N ASN A 109 4.05 15.47 -4.36
CA ASN A 109 2.93 15.68 -3.44
C ASN A 109 1.63 15.87 -4.22
N VAL A 110 0.60 15.10 -3.91
CA VAL A 110 -0.71 15.18 -4.56
C VAL A 110 -1.80 15.23 -3.49
N GLN A 111 -2.58 16.30 -3.49
CA GLN A 111 -3.75 16.49 -2.64
C GLN A 111 -4.98 16.66 -3.54
N ALA A 112 -5.89 15.68 -3.53
CA ALA A 112 -7.06 15.65 -4.40
C ALA A 112 -8.23 14.91 -3.72
N GLY A 113 -9.44 14.98 -4.28
CA GLY A 113 -10.54 14.09 -3.89
C GLY A 113 -10.31 12.66 -4.38
N ALA A 114 -9.79 12.51 -5.61
CA ALA A 114 -9.44 11.22 -6.19
C ALA A 114 -8.15 11.28 -7.00
N VAL A 115 -7.34 10.22 -6.93
CA VAL A 115 -6.11 10.05 -7.71
C VAL A 115 -6.17 8.73 -8.48
N ARG A 116 -5.94 8.78 -9.79
CA ARG A 116 -5.88 7.63 -10.67
C ARG A 116 -4.49 7.52 -11.29
N ASN A 117 -3.79 6.43 -11.04
CA ASN A 117 -2.45 6.12 -11.55
C ASN A 117 -2.45 4.77 -12.29
N ASP A 118 -3.52 4.48 -13.02
CA ASP A 118 -3.74 3.17 -13.64
C ASP A 118 -2.90 2.97 -14.90
N SER A 119 -2.51 1.72 -15.18
CA SER A 119 -1.77 1.33 -16.39
C SER A 119 -0.47 2.11 -16.58
N THR A 120 0.29 2.28 -15.50
CA THR A 120 1.52 3.08 -15.44
C THR A 120 2.79 2.27 -15.13
N GLN A 121 2.78 0.96 -15.38
CA GLN A 121 3.95 0.10 -15.15
C GLN A 121 5.01 0.16 -16.26
N GLY A 122 4.74 0.83 -17.39
CA GLY A 122 5.69 0.97 -18.48
C GLY A 122 6.86 1.91 -18.18
N GLN A 123 7.78 2.00 -19.14
CA GLN A 123 8.93 2.91 -19.04
C GLN A 123 8.45 4.37 -19.04
N ASN A 124 9.01 5.19 -18.13
CA ASN A 124 8.62 6.58 -17.98
C ASN A 124 7.11 6.73 -17.75
N GLN A 125 6.55 5.88 -16.90
CA GLN A 125 5.18 5.98 -16.40
C GLN A 125 5.16 5.78 -14.89
N GLY A 126 4.13 6.33 -14.26
CA GLY A 126 3.84 6.17 -12.84
C GLY A 126 3.96 7.47 -12.09
N ILE A 127 3.98 7.34 -10.76
CA ILE A 127 4.29 8.43 -9.84
C ILE A 127 5.63 8.10 -9.18
N GLU A 128 6.63 8.95 -9.42
CA GLU A 128 8.01 8.67 -9.05
C GLU A 128 8.67 9.87 -8.35
N GLY A 129 9.27 9.66 -7.19
CA GLY A 129 9.98 10.72 -6.46
C GLY A 129 10.94 10.17 -5.42
N ALA A 130 11.85 10.99 -4.88
CA ALA A 130 12.53 10.64 -3.64
C ALA A 130 11.50 10.39 -2.52
N THR A 131 10.48 11.24 -2.46
CA THR A 131 9.27 11.00 -1.66
C THR A 131 8.03 11.09 -2.53
N VAL A 132 7.09 10.17 -2.35
CA VAL A 132 5.75 10.24 -2.92
C VAL A 132 4.74 10.36 -1.79
N SER A 133 3.98 11.45 -1.77
CA SER A 133 2.93 11.73 -0.80
C SER A 133 1.62 11.96 -1.54
N VAL A 134 0.63 11.09 -1.32
CA VAL A 134 -0.69 11.21 -1.93
C VAL A 134 -1.75 11.22 -0.85
N SER A 135 -2.56 12.27 -0.82
CA SER A 135 -3.71 12.41 0.09
C SER A 135 -4.98 12.54 -0.73
N ALA A 136 -5.89 11.58 -0.62
CA ALA A 136 -7.18 11.59 -1.31
C ALA A 136 -8.29 10.83 -0.58
N ALA A 137 -9.54 10.89 -1.06
CA ALA A 137 -10.56 9.94 -0.61
C ALA A 137 -10.31 8.56 -1.26
N ASP A 138 -10.06 8.56 -2.57
CA ASP A 138 -9.82 7.36 -3.36
C ASP A 138 -8.49 7.45 -4.13
N ILE A 139 -7.67 6.41 -4.00
CA ILE A 139 -6.40 6.26 -4.72
C ILE A 139 -6.46 4.97 -5.53
N SER A 140 -6.35 5.07 -6.86
CA SER A 140 -6.27 3.92 -7.76
C SER A 140 -4.87 3.81 -8.36
N ASN A 141 -4.28 2.64 -8.27
CA ASN A 141 -2.96 2.27 -8.79
C ASN A 141 -3.06 0.93 -9.55
N ARG A 142 -4.16 0.69 -10.27
CA ARG A 142 -4.43 -0.61 -10.89
C ARG A 142 -3.55 -0.82 -12.10
N GLN A 143 -2.80 -1.92 -12.14
CA GLN A 143 -1.72 -2.11 -13.13
C GLN A 143 -0.79 -0.88 -13.18
N GLY A 144 -0.69 -0.16 -12.07
CA GLY A 144 0.04 1.08 -11.92
C GLY A 144 1.35 0.90 -11.17
N ALA A 145 2.14 1.97 -11.15
CA ALA A 145 3.37 2.02 -10.37
C ALA A 145 3.53 3.33 -9.61
N MET A 146 3.78 3.22 -8.31
CA MET A 146 4.29 4.29 -7.46
C MET A 146 5.66 3.88 -6.92
N ARG A 147 6.69 4.71 -7.13
CA ARG A 147 8.08 4.38 -6.80
C ARG A 147 8.75 5.54 -6.07
N GLY A 148 9.56 5.25 -5.06
CA GLY A 148 10.38 6.26 -4.41
C GLY A 148 11.25 5.73 -3.28
N ASP A 149 11.87 6.63 -2.51
CA ASP A 149 12.54 6.22 -1.27
C ASP A 149 11.52 6.06 -0.15
N ALA A 150 10.64 7.04 0.01
CA ALA A 150 9.52 6.97 0.93
C ALA A 150 8.20 7.18 0.17
N ILE A 151 7.20 6.36 0.47
CA ILE A 151 5.84 6.49 -0.07
C ILE A 151 4.85 6.56 1.08
N THR A 152 4.02 7.60 1.10
CA THR A 152 2.88 7.74 2.02
C THR A 152 1.61 7.95 1.21
N LEU A 153 0.67 7.03 1.35
CA LEU A 153 -0.67 7.11 0.78
C LEU A 153 -1.68 7.27 1.93
N THR A 154 -2.30 8.44 2.01
CA THR A 154 -3.36 8.74 2.98
C THR A 154 -4.70 8.74 2.26
N ALA A 155 -5.57 7.81 2.60
CA ALA A 155 -6.85 7.62 1.93
C ALA A 155 -8.04 7.61 2.89
N GLY A 156 -9.14 8.26 2.51
CA GLY A 156 -10.37 8.27 3.30
C GLY A 156 -11.25 7.04 3.11
N THR A 157 -11.26 6.48 1.90
CA THR A 157 -12.20 5.41 1.51
C THR A 157 -11.49 4.20 0.97
N ARG A 158 -10.64 4.36 -0.06
CA ARG A 158 -10.05 3.22 -0.76
C ARG A 158 -8.65 3.49 -1.29
N ILE A 159 -7.79 2.48 -1.16
CA ILE A 159 -6.58 2.32 -1.97
C ILE A 159 -6.76 1.05 -2.81
N ASP A 160 -6.75 1.19 -4.13
CA ASP A 160 -6.85 0.08 -5.06
C ASP A 160 -5.50 -0.14 -5.75
N ASN A 161 -4.75 -1.13 -5.27
CA ASN A 161 -3.47 -1.57 -5.82
C ASN A 161 -3.63 -2.89 -6.60
N ASN A 162 -4.79 -3.17 -7.21
CA ASN A 162 -5.00 -4.40 -7.97
C ASN A 162 -4.00 -4.53 -9.14
N ALA A 163 -3.21 -5.61 -9.14
CA ALA A 163 -2.10 -5.83 -10.07
C ALA A 163 -1.09 -4.66 -10.13
N GLY A 164 -1.10 -3.78 -9.11
CA GLY A 164 -0.27 -2.59 -9.01
C GLY A 164 1.03 -2.83 -8.27
N LEU A 165 1.95 -1.88 -8.39
CA LEU A 165 3.21 -1.83 -7.67
C LEU A 165 3.29 -0.56 -6.84
N ILE A 166 3.51 -0.71 -5.53
CA ILE A 166 3.97 0.34 -4.63
C ILE A 166 5.32 -0.12 -4.11
N SER A 167 6.40 0.56 -4.52
CA SER A 167 7.78 0.14 -4.25
C SER A 167 8.60 1.28 -3.67
N ALA A 168 8.99 1.14 -2.41
CA ALA A 168 9.84 2.08 -1.70
C ALA A 168 11.22 1.49 -1.40
N THR A 169 12.30 2.27 -1.50
CA THR A 169 13.63 1.82 -1.06
C THR A 169 13.77 1.89 0.47
N ASN A 170 13.02 2.78 1.14
CA ASN A 170 13.02 2.96 2.58
C ASN A 170 11.68 2.56 3.21
N SER A 171 10.62 3.35 3.01
CA SER A 171 9.33 3.10 3.69
C SER A 171 8.12 3.22 2.78
N ALA A 172 7.15 2.33 2.95
CA ALA A 172 5.84 2.41 2.31
C ALA A 172 4.75 2.40 3.38
N SER A 173 3.96 3.47 3.46
CA SER A 173 2.89 3.63 4.44
C SER A 173 1.56 3.85 3.74
N LEU A 174 0.59 2.97 4.01
CA LEU A 174 -0.78 3.07 3.52
C LEU A 174 -1.67 3.32 4.75
N MET A 175 -2.25 4.51 4.84
CA MET A 175 -2.86 5.01 6.07
C MET A 175 -4.26 5.56 5.83
N ASP A 176 -5.15 5.23 6.76
CA ASP A 176 -6.46 5.85 6.87
C ASP A 176 -6.31 7.36 7.18
N ALA A 177 -7.08 8.19 6.47
CA ALA A 177 -7.12 9.63 6.72
C ALA A 177 -7.70 9.99 8.10
N ASN A 178 -8.49 9.11 8.70
CA ASN A 178 -9.04 9.25 10.05
C ASN A 178 -8.75 7.99 10.91
N PRO A 179 -7.55 7.90 11.51
CA PRO A 179 -7.11 6.76 12.31
C PRO A 179 -8.02 6.36 13.48
N ALA A 180 -8.85 7.27 13.99
CA ALA A 180 -9.72 7.03 15.14
C ALA A 180 -11.00 6.26 14.78
N SER A 181 -11.52 6.41 13.56
CA SER A 181 -12.78 5.80 13.12
C SER A 181 -12.63 4.93 11.86
N ARG A 182 -11.40 4.49 11.59
CA ARG A 182 -10.92 3.88 10.33
C ARG A 182 -12.01 3.34 9.40
N ALA A 183 -12.05 3.83 8.17
CA ALA A 183 -12.97 3.44 7.10
C ALA A 183 -12.25 2.95 5.81
N LEU A 184 -10.93 3.13 5.73
CA LEU A 184 -10.12 2.79 4.57
C LEU A 184 -10.13 1.28 4.29
N VAL A 185 -10.56 0.93 3.09
CA VAL A 185 -10.42 -0.42 2.52
C VAL A 185 -9.28 -0.44 1.51
N ILE A 186 -8.32 -1.33 1.70
CA ILE A 186 -7.21 -1.52 0.75
C ILE A 186 -7.47 -2.79 -0.07
N ASP A 187 -7.46 -2.69 -1.39
CA ASP A 187 -7.45 -3.86 -2.28
C ASP A 187 -6.06 -4.03 -2.88
N ASN A 188 -5.39 -5.12 -2.53
CA ASN A 188 -4.06 -5.43 -3.05
C ASN A 188 -4.08 -6.68 -3.95
N SER A 189 -5.22 -6.99 -4.56
CA SER A 189 -5.41 -8.22 -5.36
C SER A 189 -4.37 -8.32 -6.46
N ASN A 190 -3.52 -9.35 -6.45
CA ASN A 190 -2.39 -9.51 -7.38
C ASN A 190 -1.37 -8.35 -7.37
N GLY A 191 -1.51 -7.40 -6.45
CA GLY A 191 -0.63 -6.25 -6.28
C GLY A 191 0.56 -6.56 -5.38
N THR A 192 1.55 -5.68 -5.41
CA THR A 192 2.70 -5.71 -4.51
C THR A 192 2.86 -4.36 -3.83
N VAL A 193 3.01 -4.40 -2.51
CA VAL A 193 3.53 -3.32 -1.67
C VAL A 193 4.84 -3.79 -1.07
N ILE A 194 5.94 -3.09 -1.32
CA ILE A 194 7.27 -3.46 -0.83
C ILE A 194 8.08 -2.23 -0.40
N ALA A 195 8.82 -2.38 0.71
CA ALA A 195 9.74 -1.39 1.21
C ALA A 195 11.08 -2.02 1.66
N GLY A 196 12.17 -1.24 1.64
CA GLY A 196 13.48 -1.73 2.12
C GLY A 196 13.64 -1.72 3.65
N GLN A 197 12.94 -0.84 4.37
CA GLN A 197 13.01 -0.78 5.84
C GLN A 197 11.67 -1.05 6.52
N GLN A 198 10.58 -0.41 6.07
CA GLN A 198 9.28 -0.57 6.74
C GLN A 198 8.13 -0.52 5.74
N THR A 199 7.31 -1.56 5.74
CA THR A 199 5.96 -1.49 5.18
C THR A 199 4.96 -1.35 6.32
N SER A 200 4.10 -0.33 6.27
CA SER A 200 3.09 -0.05 7.29
C SER A 200 1.70 0.07 6.67
N VAL A 201 0.72 -0.59 7.27
CA VAL A 201 -0.70 -0.48 6.90
C VAL A 201 -1.51 -0.13 8.13
N LEU A 202 -2.29 0.94 8.04
CA LEU A 202 -3.27 1.34 9.05
C LEU A 202 -4.61 1.58 8.35
N ALA A 203 -5.56 0.66 8.51
CA ALA A 203 -6.79 0.66 7.71
C ALA A 203 -7.98 0.07 8.47
N TYR A 204 -9.18 0.16 7.89
CA TYR A 204 -10.32 -0.63 8.35
C TYR A 204 -10.12 -2.10 8.00
N SER A 205 -9.80 -2.40 6.73
CA SER A 205 -9.53 -3.74 6.23
C SER A 205 -8.57 -3.71 5.04
N PHE A 206 -8.03 -4.88 4.68
CA PHE A 206 -7.56 -5.11 3.32
C PHE A 206 -8.25 -6.34 2.72
N THR A 207 -8.44 -6.33 1.41
CA THR A 207 -8.94 -7.44 0.60
C THR A 207 -7.90 -7.80 -0.47
N GLY A 208 -8.02 -8.99 -1.05
CA GLY A 208 -7.17 -9.39 -2.17
C GLY A 208 -5.71 -9.43 -1.77
N SER A 209 -5.29 -10.46 -1.04
CA SER A 209 -4.12 -10.36 -0.16
C SER A 209 -2.76 -10.50 -0.87
N GLY A 210 -2.58 -9.93 -2.07
CA GLY A 210 -1.43 -10.06 -2.98
C GLY A 210 -0.07 -10.22 -2.30
N ARG A 211 0.75 -9.17 -2.26
CA ARG A 211 2.05 -9.19 -1.57
C ARG A 211 2.21 -7.93 -0.73
N PHE A 212 2.40 -8.09 0.58
CA PHE A 212 2.89 -7.05 1.48
C PHE A 212 4.25 -7.48 2.01
N LEU A 213 5.31 -6.78 1.63
CA LEU A 213 6.69 -7.19 1.84
C LEU A 213 7.53 -6.09 2.48
N SER A 214 8.52 -6.48 3.28
CA SER A 214 9.56 -5.58 3.77
C SER A 214 10.91 -6.29 3.82
N GLN A 215 12.00 -5.60 3.50
CA GLN A 215 13.36 -6.14 3.71
C GLN A 215 13.86 -5.96 5.15
N LYS A 216 13.06 -5.34 6.03
CA LYS A 216 13.32 -5.31 7.47
C LYS A 216 12.01 -5.54 8.23
N ASP A 217 11.26 -4.51 8.60
CA ASP A 217 10.09 -4.67 9.49
C ASP A 217 8.77 -4.44 8.74
N LEU A 218 7.69 -5.07 9.19
CA LEU A 218 6.35 -4.92 8.62
C LEU A 218 5.31 -4.74 9.73
N ARG A 219 4.46 -3.72 9.61
CA ARG A 219 3.37 -3.45 10.55
C ARG A 219 2.04 -3.39 9.82
N ILE A 220 1.04 -4.08 10.33
CA ILE A 220 -0.34 -4.04 9.84
C ILE A 220 -1.27 -3.87 11.05
N ASP A 221 -2.12 -2.85 11.03
CA ASP A 221 -3.14 -2.59 12.04
C ASP A 221 -4.50 -2.36 11.36
N LEU A 222 -5.45 -3.25 11.64
CA LEU A 222 -6.76 -3.32 11.02
C LEU A 222 -7.88 -3.30 12.06
N VAL A 223 -9.11 -3.00 11.62
CA VAL A 223 -10.30 -3.09 12.46
C VAL A 223 -11.11 -4.34 12.15
N ALA A 224 -11.37 -4.60 10.87
CA ALA A 224 -12.28 -5.64 10.45
C ALA A 224 -11.63 -7.02 10.41
N SER A 225 -12.48 -8.06 10.41
CA SER A 225 -12.06 -9.40 10.04
C SER A 225 -11.52 -9.44 8.61
N ILE A 226 -10.46 -10.22 8.38
CA ILE A 226 -9.85 -10.39 7.07
C ILE A 226 -9.62 -11.86 6.73
N LEU A 227 -9.70 -12.14 5.43
CA LEU A 227 -9.23 -13.38 4.82
C LEU A 227 -7.92 -13.07 4.08
N HIS A 228 -6.81 -13.65 4.55
CA HIS A 228 -5.50 -13.56 3.92
C HIS A 228 -5.26 -14.76 2.99
N THR A 229 -5.05 -14.53 1.70
CA THR A 229 -4.82 -15.58 0.69
C THR A 229 -3.49 -15.47 -0.06
N GLY A 230 -2.69 -14.43 0.18
CA GLY A 230 -1.43 -14.20 -0.54
C GLY A 230 -0.22 -14.22 0.39
N GLN A 231 0.67 -13.24 0.28
CA GLN A 231 1.92 -13.21 1.04
C GLN A 231 2.07 -11.94 1.89
N ILE A 232 2.33 -12.15 3.19
CA ILE A 232 2.84 -11.12 4.10
C ILE A 232 4.23 -11.58 4.54
N GLY A 233 5.26 -10.76 4.30
CA GLY A 233 6.65 -11.20 4.52
C GLY A 233 7.59 -10.08 4.96
N ALA A 234 8.44 -10.36 5.94
CA ALA A 234 9.48 -9.44 6.37
C ALA A 234 10.78 -10.20 6.70
N SER A 235 11.94 -9.65 6.34
CA SER A 235 13.23 -10.25 6.74
C SER A 235 13.56 -10.04 8.23
N GLY A 236 12.95 -9.04 8.86
CA GLY A 236 12.97 -8.75 10.29
C GLY A 236 11.65 -9.11 10.95
N ASP A 237 11.08 -8.18 11.72
CA ASP A 237 9.88 -8.43 12.53
C ASP A 237 8.58 -8.12 11.76
N ILE A 238 7.53 -8.89 12.06
CA ILE A 238 6.15 -8.60 11.66
C ILE A 238 5.33 -8.31 12.92
N ASP A 239 4.64 -7.19 12.91
CA ASP A 239 3.63 -6.81 13.89
C ASP A 239 2.27 -6.70 13.19
N LEU A 240 1.43 -7.73 13.31
CA LEU A 240 0.13 -7.80 12.67
C LEU A 240 -0.99 -7.80 13.71
N ARG A 241 -1.88 -6.81 13.61
CA ARG A 241 -3.04 -6.64 14.47
C ARG A 241 -4.32 -6.49 13.66
N THR A 242 -5.38 -7.13 14.12
CA THR A 242 -6.75 -6.81 13.71
C THR A 242 -7.68 -6.88 14.92
N ALA A 243 -8.65 -5.97 15.02
CA ALA A 243 -9.69 -6.08 16.03
C ALA A 243 -10.75 -7.15 15.71
N GLY A 244 -10.72 -7.74 14.52
CA GLY A 244 -11.61 -8.82 14.08
C GLY A 244 -10.91 -10.18 13.98
N THR A 245 -11.47 -11.07 13.17
CA THR A 245 -10.89 -12.37 12.85
C THR A 245 -9.77 -12.25 11.82
N PHE A 246 -8.61 -12.82 12.11
CA PHE A 246 -7.56 -13.07 11.12
C PHE A 246 -7.68 -14.52 10.60
N SER A 247 -8.33 -14.70 9.45
CA SER A 247 -8.39 -16.00 8.77
C SER A 247 -7.29 -16.07 7.72
N ASN A 248 -6.39 -17.03 7.84
CA ASN A 248 -5.21 -17.19 7.00
C ASN A 248 -5.30 -18.45 6.14
N ALA A 249 -5.38 -18.27 4.84
CA ALA A 249 -5.25 -19.30 3.82
C ALA A 249 -3.99 -19.12 2.96
N GLY A 250 -3.13 -18.15 3.28
CA GLY A 250 -1.90 -17.80 2.57
C GLY A 250 -0.64 -17.98 3.42
N ALA A 251 0.41 -17.22 3.10
CA ALA A 251 1.69 -17.26 3.79
C ALA A 251 1.94 -15.98 4.60
N VAL A 252 2.36 -16.16 5.85
CA VAL A 252 2.89 -15.10 6.72
C VAL A 252 4.25 -15.55 7.24
N GLY A 253 5.30 -14.79 6.92
CA GLY A 253 6.68 -15.17 7.23
C GLY A 253 7.53 -14.02 7.76
N ALA A 254 8.06 -14.13 8.98
CA ALA A 254 9.00 -13.18 9.57
C ALA A 254 10.39 -13.81 9.72
N GLY A 255 11.46 -13.13 9.31
CA GLY A 255 12.83 -13.60 9.62
C GLY A 255 13.17 -13.47 11.11
N GLY A 256 12.55 -12.51 11.81
CA GLY A 256 12.62 -12.32 13.25
C GLY A 256 11.38 -12.83 13.98
N THR A 257 10.69 -11.92 14.67
CA THR A 257 9.46 -12.20 15.41
C THR A 257 8.24 -11.93 14.54
N LEU A 258 7.35 -12.91 14.41
CA LEU A 258 5.97 -12.69 14.00
C LEU A 258 5.11 -12.53 15.26
N MET A 259 4.69 -11.30 15.53
CA MET A 259 3.65 -10.99 16.51
C MET A 259 2.31 -10.82 15.80
N LEU A 260 1.34 -11.65 16.17
CA LEU A 260 -0.01 -11.65 15.62
C LEU A 260 -1.00 -11.51 16.76
N THR A 261 -1.78 -10.42 16.78
CA THR A 261 -2.92 -10.26 17.69
C THR A 261 -4.20 -10.09 16.88
N ALA A 262 -5.19 -10.92 17.17
CA ALA A 262 -6.52 -10.83 16.56
C ALA A 262 -7.61 -11.18 17.58
N ALA A 263 -8.86 -10.81 17.31
CA ALA A 263 -9.98 -11.31 18.10
C ALA A 263 -10.06 -12.83 18.00
N THR A 264 -10.03 -13.34 16.76
CA THR A 264 -9.91 -14.77 16.44
C THR A 264 -8.74 -14.97 15.50
N ILE A 265 -7.97 -16.04 15.70
CA ILE A 265 -6.97 -16.49 14.72
C ILE A 265 -7.45 -17.82 14.13
N ASP A 266 -7.64 -17.86 12.81
CA ASP A 266 -8.01 -19.07 12.07
C ASP A 266 -6.96 -19.34 10.99
N ASN A 267 -5.98 -20.18 11.29
CA ASN A 267 -4.99 -20.62 10.32
C ASN A 267 -5.55 -21.84 9.55
N GLN A 268 -6.10 -21.59 8.37
CA GLN A 268 -6.75 -22.60 7.53
C GLN A 268 -5.76 -23.65 7.02
N ALA A 269 -6.26 -24.72 6.39
CA ALA A 269 -5.44 -25.86 5.94
C ALA A 269 -4.27 -25.49 5.00
N SER A 270 -4.45 -24.47 4.15
CA SER A 270 -3.38 -23.94 3.27
C SER A 270 -2.55 -22.83 3.92
N GLY A 271 -2.97 -22.34 5.08
CA GLY A 271 -2.33 -21.27 5.82
C GLY A 271 -0.99 -21.68 6.41
N SER A 272 -0.03 -20.76 6.37
CA SER A 272 1.24 -20.89 7.09
C SER A 272 1.56 -19.63 7.88
N LEU A 273 1.97 -19.82 9.13
CA LEU A 273 2.54 -18.81 10.02
C LEU A 273 3.95 -19.27 10.38
N VAL A 274 4.97 -18.57 9.89
CA VAL A 274 6.38 -18.96 10.03
C VAL A 274 7.23 -17.81 10.54
N GLY A 275 8.18 -18.11 11.43
CA GLY A 275 9.25 -17.18 11.75
C GLY A 275 10.23 -17.71 12.78
N ASN A 276 11.27 -16.94 13.11
CA ASN A 276 12.19 -17.37 14.16
C ASN A 276 11.48 -17.44 15.51
N THR A 277 10.72 -16.40 15.86
CA THR A 277 9.86 -16.39 17.03
C THR A 277 8.42 -16.12 16.61
N LEU A 278 7.48 -16.91 17.09
CA LEU A 278 6.05 -16.70 16.92
C LEU A 278 5.43 -16.28 18.25
N LYS A 279 4.70 -15.17 18.24
CA LYS A 279 3.88 -14.69 19.37
C LYS A 279 2.45 -14.48 18.87
N LEU A 280 1.60 -15.48 19.07
CA LEU A 280 0.26 -15.53 18.52
C LEU A 280 -0.76 -15.37 19.64
N LYS A 281 -1.60 -14.35 19.56
CA LYS A 281 -2.58 -14.01 20.59
C LYS A 281 -3.97 -13.85 19.99
N ALA A 282 -4.89 -14.73 20.37
CA ALA A 282 -6.31 -14.53 20.11
C ALA A 282 -6.98 -13.95 21.37
N THR A 283 -7.69 -12.83 21.23
CA THR A 283 -8.23 -12.08 22.37
C THR A 283 -9.66 -12.44 22.71
N ASP A 284 -10.43 -12.99 21.77
CA ASP A 284 -11.77 -13.49 22.07
C ASP A 284 -11.69 -14.84 22.78
N VAL A 285 -12.71 -15.11 23.58
CA VAL A 285 -12.80 -16.37 24.33
C VAL A 285 -13.15 -17.49 23.35
N HIS A 286 -12.35 -18.56 23.38
CA HIS A 286 -12.49 -19.80 22.63
C HIS A 286 -12.00 -19.83 21.15
N THR A 287 -11.17 -18.88 20.70
CA THR A 287 -11.02 -18.63 19.26
C THR A 287 -9.59 -18.60 18.71
N PHE A 288 -8.79 -19.62 19.02
CA PHE A 288 -7.60 -19.96 18.22
C PHE A 288 -7.81 -21.28 17.50
N ILE A 289 -7.77 -21.27 16.17
CA ILE A 289 -7.99 -22.45 15.33
C ILE A 289 -6.80 -22.62 14.39
N ASN A 290 -6.21 -23.80 14.39
CA ASN A 290 -5.16 -24.19 13.47
C ASN A 290 -5.53 -25.49 12.74
N ARG A 291 -5.60 -25.38 11.41
CA ARG A 291 -5.61 -26.50 10.45
C ARG A 291 -4.40 -26.45 9.51
N GLY A 292 -3.66 -25.35 9.52
CA GLY A 292 -2.48 -25.10 8.69
C GLY A 292 -1.17 -25.43 9.38
N LEU A 293 -0.10 -24.79 8.91
CA LEU A 293 1.24 -24.85 9.49
C LEU A 293 1.50 -23.65 10.41
N ILE A 294 1.99 -23.94 11.61
CA ILE A 294 2.63 -22.99 12.51
C ILE A 294 4.02 -23.55 12.80
N ASP A 295 5.07 -22.81 12.42
CA ASP A 295 6.45 -23.29 12.54
C ASP A 295 7.41 -22.15 12.91
N GLY A 296 8.08 -22.28 14.04
CA GLY A 296 9.14 -21.36 14.43
C GLY A 296 10.11 -21.97 15.42
N VAL A 297 11.25 -21.32 15.65
CA VAL A 297 12.20 -21.81 16.66
C VAL A 297 11.55 -21.72 18.05
N ASN A 298 10.98 -20.57 18.37
CA ASN A 298 10.21 -20.37 19.60
C ASN A 298 8.77 -20.00 19.26
N THR A 299 7.81 -20.82 19.70
CA THR A 299 6.39 -20.60 19.43
C THR A 299 5.64 -20.37 20.72
N VAL A 300 5.01 -19.20 20.85
CA VAL A 300 4.14 -18.85 21.97
C VAL A 300 2.73 -18.60 21.44
N ILE A 301 1.76 -19.32 21.99
CA ILE A 301 0.33 -19.15 21.70
C ILE A 301 -0.38 -18.79 23.00
N GLU A 302 -1.14 -17.70 22.96
CA GLU A 302 -1.95 -17.20 24.08
C GLU A 302 -3.42 -17.06 23.62
N SER A 303 -4.32 -17.86 24.19
CA SER A 303 -5.77 -17.78 23.95
C SER A 303 -6.51 -18.65 24.97
N SER A 304 -7.75 -18.31 25.35
CA SER A 304 -8.55 -19.17 26.23
C SER A 304 -8.76 -20.59 25.68
N THR A 305 -8.90 -20.76 24.36
CA THR A 305 -8.96 -22.10 23.75
C THR A 305 -8.13 -22.17 22.49
N VAL A 306 -7.26 -23.17 22.45
CA VAL A 306 -6.45 -23.50 21.29
C VAL A 306 -6.96 -24.81 20.68
N ASN A 307 -7.47 -24.72 19.46
CA ASN A 307 -7.94 -25.86 18.67
C ASN A 307 -6.93 -26.14 17.56
N ASN A 308 -6.08 -27.15 17.75
CA ASN A 308 -5.30 -27.75 16.68
C ASN A 308 -6.10 -28.92 16.13
N LEU A 309 -6.59 -28.79 14.90
CA LEU A 309 -7.60 -29.70 14.34
C LEU A 309 -7.13 -30.29 13.00
N GLY A 310 -7.52 -31.54 12.73
CA GLY A 310 -7.40 -32.12 11.39
C GLY A 310 -5.96 -32.13 10.86
N THR A 311 -5.68 -31.32 9.84
CA THR A 311 -4.35 -31.17 9.23
C THR A 311 -3.39 -30.23 9.97
N GLY A 312 -3.84 -29.67 11.11
CA GLY A 312 -3.08 -28.71 11.90
C GLY A 312 -1.72 -29.24 12.36
N ARG A 313 -0.70 -28.42 12.14
CA ARG A 313 0.67 -28.68 12.57
C ARG A 313 1.20 -27.49 13.34
N ILE A 314 1.71 -27.74 14.55
CA ILE A 314 2.39 -26.76 15.38
C ILE A 314 3.78 -27.31 15.70
N TYR A 315 4.81 -26.67 15.18
CA TYR A 315 6.20 -27.08 15.28
C TYR A 315 7.09 -26.01 15.93
N GLY A 316 8.14 -26.47 16.61
CA GLY A 316 9.26 -25.62 17.00
C GLY A 316 10.33 -26.31 17.85
N ASP A 317 11.35 -25.56 18.27
CA ASP A 317 12.30 -26.03 19.29
C ASP A 317 11.66 -25.94 20.66
N ASN A 318 11.09 -24.77 20.95
CA ASN A 318 10.38 -24.50 22.18
C ASN A 318 8.95 -24.06 21.83
N ILE A 319 7.97 -24.74 22.42
CA ILE A 319 6.56 -24.41 22.29
C ILE A 319 6.01 -24.10 23.69
N ALA A 320 5.34 -22.96 23.83
CA ALA A 320 4.55 -22.60 25.00
C ALA A 320 3.11 -22.27 24.59
N ILE A 321 2.14 -22.96 25.17
CA ILE A 321 0.72 -22.73 24.92
C ILE A 321 0.05 -22.38 26.25
N GLY A 322 -0.28 -21.10 26.42
CA GLY A 322 -1.10 -20.62 27.52
C GLY A 322 -2.57 -20.61 27.10
N ALA A 323 -3.33 -21.60 27.57
CA ALA A 323 -4.75 -21.76 27.28
C ALA A 323 -5.49 -22.49 28.41
N ASP A 324 -6.76 -22.11 28.62
CA ASP A 324 -7.65 -22.83 29.55
C ASP A 324 -7.99 -24.23 28.99
N VAL A 325 -8.14 -24.31 27.66
CA VAL A 325 -8.45 -25.55 26.94
C VAL A 325 -7.55 -25.68 25.72
N LEU A 326 -6.85 -26.81 25.62
CA LEU A 326 -6.11 -27.23 24.43
C LEU A 326 -6.77 -28.47 23.81
N ASN A 327 -7.35 -28.31 22.62
CA ASN A 327 -7.89 -29.41 21.83
C ASN A 327 -6.90 -29.76 20.71
N ASN A 328 -6.36 -30.99 20.74
CA ASN A 328 -5.59 -31.55 19.64
C ASN A 328 -6.35 -32.76 19.07
N GLN A 329 -7.27 -32.51 18.13
CA GLN A 329 -8.31 -33.47 17.75
C GLN A 329 -8.34 -33.75 16.25
N ALA A 330 -8.57 -35.02 15.90
CA ALA A 330 -8.77 -35.41 14.51
C ALA A 330 -10.03 -34.77 13.93
N GLU A 331 -10.01 -34.49 12.64
CA GLU A 331 -11.15 -33.93 11.90
C GLU A 331 -11.34 -34.69 10.59
N THR A 332 -12.60 -34.98 10.25
CA THR A 332 -12.97 -35.60 8.98
C THR A 332 -13.53 -34.54 8.05
N VAL A 333 -12.80 -34.20 7.00
CA VAL A 333 -13.21 -33.25 5.96
C VAL A 333 -13.31 -34.00 4.64
N ASN A 334 -14.45 -33.91 3.96
CA ASN A 334 -14.70 -34.60 2.68
C ASN A 334 -14.40 -36.12 2.73
N GLY A 335 -14.72 -36.77 3.85
CA GLY A 335 -14.50 -38.21 4.05
C GLY A 335 -13.06 -38.61 4.41
N VAL A 336 -12.13 -37.65 4.50
CA VAL A 336 -10.73 -37.90 4.90
C VAL A 336 -10.53 -37.46 6.34
N THR A 337 -10.18 -38.39 7.21
CA THR A 337 -9.80 -38.11 8.60
C THR A 337 -8.31 -37.79 8.67
N SER A 338 -7.98 -36.62 9.21
CA SER A 338 -6.60 -36.22 9.52
C SER A 338 -6.44 -36.00 11.02
N ALA A 339 -5.27 -36.32 11.56
CA ALA A 339 -4.92 -36.10 12.96
C ALA A 339 -3.85 -35.02 13.08
N PRO A 340 -4.06 -34.01 13.95
CA PRO A 340 -3.16 -32.87 14.06
C PRO A 340 -1.94 -33.19 14.92
N VAL A 341 -0.85 -32.44 14.69
CA VAL A 341 0.42 -32.62 15.37
C VAL A 341 0.82 -31.36 16.13
N ILE A 342 1.26 -31.54 17.37
CA ILE A 342 2.04 -30.58 18.15
C ILE A 342 3.37 -31.26 18.48
N ALA A 343 4.49 -30.71 18.01
CA ALA A 343 5.80 -31.31 18.23
C ALA A 343 6.86 -30.25 18.53
N ALA A 344 7.51 -30.37 19.68
CA ALA A 344 8.66 -29.58 20.07
C ALA A 344 9.94 -30.43 20.02
N ARG A 345 11.06 -29.87 19.55
CA ARG A 345 12.36 -30.57 19.56
C ARG A 345 13.01 -30.56 20.94
N ASN A 346 12.83 -29.48 21.71
CA ASN A 346 13.48 -29.31 23.02
C ASN A 346 12.48 -29.25 24.17
N ARG A 347 11.50 -28.32 24.11
CA ARG A 347 10.60 -28.06 25.24
C ARG A 347 9.17 -27.79 24.79
N LEU A 348 8.22 -28.41 25.48
CA LEU A 348 6.78 -28.20 25.31
C LEU A 348 6.17 -27.84 26.68
N ASP A 349 5.73 -26.59 26.83
CA ASP A 349 5.01 -26.10 28.00
C ASP A 349 3.53 -25.89 27.64
N ILE A 350 2.63 -26.46 28.45
CA ILE A 350 1.17 -26.33 28.29
C ILE A 350 0.59 -25.97 29.65
N GLY A 351 -0.18 -24.89 29.71
CA GLY A 351 -0.82 -24.37 30.93
C GLY A 351 -0.50 -22.92 31.22
#